data_AF-A0A0Q0WJL9-F1
#
_entry.id   AF-A0A0Q0WJL9-F1
#
_cell.length_a   1.000
_cell.length_b   1.000
_cell.length_c   1.000
_cell.angle_alpha   90.00
_cell.angle_beta   90.00
_cell.angle_gamma   90.00
#
_symmetry.space_group_name_H-M   'P 1'
#
loop_
_entity.id
_entity.type
_entity.pdbx_description
1 polymer ?
#
loop_
_entity_poly.entity_id
_entity_poly.type
_entity_poly.pdbx_seq_one_letter_code
_entity_poly.pdbx_strand_id
1 'polypeptide(L)'
;MIFQIMVIWLCWSGSLIGQTVTGDTIRVSDNTMILKVWGNHYQRGYSHGYLLGDKIKLIFQEYVLKSVFYNNPANYQIVRNYFISNFSVEDKYLQEAGAMIRGMEDAGISIYDSTLQRNVDSMDILMVNAIDEIREINKCSSMSSWGNSTVNDPGLNGDVVITRLMDWQTHFALVENHLILVSIPEESDEQNWVSVTYPGLIAALSAMNQSGVGAFKNVGNPQNHTNMHTFHPVLLSVRNGLEMNDYNQDGECNSIDVVQAIRDKYQFGSSVIHLVSKVCLDSHALIVECDNEHGLVTRDVLDNTVVPGENLVATNHHRKLVNPVYCVRYNEIVDSLNSSSDITRSRSWSIMAAGGGYSNNNQMMQYIPSTGTLMVATATVDSAAYLREPYVFDLSDLFTVTGTEEFPVNNQQDLVKINFICIPQNHTYQFIVELTEPGWVELKMFRINGSLVENICCANLNTGQYSFKLQDKLYNSGIYFCSVQMETVRGHRMKQVNKIIFY
;
A
#
# COMPACT_ATOMS: atom_id res chain seq x y z
N MET A 1 67.50 33.68 -16.20
CA MET A 1 66.38 33.85 -15.25
C MET A 1 65.10 33.45 -15.97
N ILE A 2 64.69 32.19 -15.90
CA ILE A 2 63.44 31.67 -16.47
C ILE A 2 62.85 30.76 -15.39
N PHE A 3 61.73 31.19 -14.80
CA PHE A 3 60.96 30.45 -13.80
C PHE A 3 59.98 29.53 -14.53
N GLN A 4 60.14 28.21 -14.36
CA GLN A 4 59.13 27.22 -14.76
C GLN A 4 58.12 27.07 -13.61
N ILE A 5 56.87 27.46 -13.87
CA ILE A 5 55.73 27.21 -12.98
C ILE A 5 55.15 25.84 -13.36
N MET A 6 55.32 24.86 -12.48
CA MET A 6 54.73 23.53 -12.59
C MET A 6 53.35 23.56 -11.93
N VAL A 7 52.29 23.58 -12.74
CA VAL A 7 50.89 23.51 -12.28
C VAL A 7 50.54 22.04 -12.05
N ILE A 8 50.46 21.62 -10.79
CA ILE A 8 49.99 20.29 -10.39
C ILE A 8 48.46 20.29 -10.44
N TRP A 9 47.88 19.64 -11.45
CA TRP A 9 46.46 19.28 -11.48
C TRP A 9 46.23 18.11 -10.51
N LEU A 10 45.75 18.41 -9.30
CA LEU A 10 45.15 17.39 -8.43
C LEU A 10 43.79 17.02 -9.02
N CYS A 11 43.75 15.94 -9.79
CA CYS A 11 42.50 15.24 -10.12
C CYS A 11 41.97 14.61 -8.82
N TRP A 12 41.12 15.36 -8.11
CA TRP A 12 40.30 14.83 -7.03
C TRP A 12 39.30 13.86 -7.65
N SER A 13 39.68 12.58 -7.70
CA SER A 13 38.75 11.48 -7.96
C SER A 13 37.91 11.32 -6.69
N GLY A 14 36.98 12.25 -6.49
CA GLY A 14 35.91 12.08 -5.51
C GLY A 14 35.25 10.76 -5.86
N SER A 15 35.41 9.75 -5.02
CA SER A 15 34.73 8.48 -5.16
C SER A 15 33.25 8.82 -5.26
N LEU A 16 32.64 8.51 -6.42
CA LEU A 16 31.21 8.56 -6.60
C LEU A 16 30.64 7.52 -5.64
N ILE A 17 30.32 7.92 -4.41
CA ILE A 17 29.54 7.10 -3.50
C ILE A 17 28.16 7.06 -4.13
N GLY A 18 27.86 5.99 -4.87
CA GLY A 18 26.54 5.75 -5.40
C GLY A 18 25.53 5.81 -4.25
N GLN A 19 24.42 6.52 -4.45
CA GLN A 19 23.35 6.60 -3.46
C GLN A 19 22.90 5.17 -3.12
N THR A 20 22.92 4.81 -1.84
CA THR A 20 22.47 3.49 -1.41
C THR A 20 20.95 3.41 -1.56
N VAL A 21 20.48 2.41 -2.31
CA VAL A 21 19.06 2.07 -2.42
C VAL A 21 18.62 1.49 -1.09
N THR A 22 17.67 2.15 -0.44
CA THR A 22 17.10 1.85 0.88
C THR A 22 15.67 1.35 0.70
N GLY A 23 15.54 0.29 -0.09
CA GLY A 23 14.26 -0.33 -0.39
C GLY A 23 14.41 -1.73 -0.96
N ASP A 24 13.32 -2.48 -0.91
CA ASP A 24 13.21 -3.80 -1.50
C ASP A 24 11.81 -4.03 -2.08
N THR A 25 11.70 -4.93 -3.05
CA THR A 25 10.43 -5.30 -3.69
C THR A 25 10.14 -6.78 -3.51
N ILE A 26 8.89 -7.09 -3.19
CA ILE A 26 8.40 -8.46 -3.10
C ILE A 26 7.19 -8.58 -4.02
N ARG A 27 7.33 -9.32 -5.11
CA ARG A 27 6.19 -9.63 -5.98
C ARG A 27 5.23 -10.55 -5.24
N VAL A 28 4.00 -10.12 -4.97
CA VAL A 28 2.95 -10.90 -4.30
C VAL A 28 2.27 -11.84 -5.30
N SER A 29 1.94 -11.31 -6.47
CA SER A 29 1.28 -12.01 -7.58
C SER A 29 1.75 -11.42 -8.91
N ASP A 30 1.17 -11.86 -10.02
CA ASP A 30 1.53 -11.30 -11.33
C ASP A 30 1.29 -9.79 -11.42
N ASN A 31 0.29 -9.29 -10.70
CA ASN A 31 -0.21 -7.93 -10.79
C ASN A 31 -0.09 -7.11 -9.49
N THR A 32 0.41 -7.71 -8.40
CA THR A 32 0.53 -7.07 -7.08
C THR A 32 1.95 -7.19 -6.54
N MET A 33 2.49 -6.09 -6.04
CA MET A 33 3.84 -6.01 -5.46
C MET A 33 3.79 -5.32 -4.10
N ILE A 34 4.71 -5.69 -3.22
CA ILE A 34 5.06 -4.92 -2.03
C ILE A 34 6.34 -4.16 -2.35
N LEU A 35 6.34 -2.85 -2.12
CA LEU A 35 7.57 -2.04 -2.09
C LEU A 35 7.78 -1.63 -0.63
N LYS A 36 8.91 -2.02 -0.05
CA LYS A 36 9.33 -1.58 1.27
C LYS A 36 10.44 -0.56 1.10
N VAL A 37 10.30 0.63 1.68
CA VAL A 37 11.30 1.69 1.66
C VAL A 37 11.58 2.20 3.06
N TRP A 38 12.83 2.54 3.34
CA TRP A 38 13.25 3.03 4.65
C TRP A 38 14.24 4.19 4.54
N GLY A 39 14.51 4.86 5.65
CA GLY A 39 15.35 6.07 5.69
C GLY A 39 14.50 7.34 5.64
N ASN A 40 15.12 8.49 5.42
CA ASN A 40 14.43 9.77 5.30
C ASN A 40 13.60 9.91 3.99
N HIS A 41 12.77 10.95 3.90
CA HIS A 41 11.93 11.20 2.71
C HIS A 41 12.66 11.12 1.37
N TYR A 42 13.88 11.68 1.27
CA TYR A 42 14.67 11.61 0.04
C TYR A 42 15.06 10.17 -0.27
N GLN A 43 15.57 9.42 0.71
CA GLN A 43 15.95 8.01 0.56
C GLN A 43 14.77 7.11 0.16
N ARG A 44 13.61 7.30 0.80
CA ARG A 44 12.37 6.58 0.48
C ARG A 44 11.90 6.88 -0.94
N GLY A 45 11.87 8.16 -1.32
CA GLY A 45 11.52 8.60 -2.67
C GLY A 45 12.47 8.05 -3.74
N TYR A 46 13.79 8.18 -3.51
CA TYR A 46 14.82 7.64 -4.40
C TYR A 46 14.65 6.15 -4.64
N SER A 47 14.48 5.36 -3.57
CA SER A 47 14.32 3.91 -3.67
C SER A 47 13.04 3.52 -4.41
N HIS A 48 11.94 4.24 -4.19
CA HIS A 48 10.70 4.05 -4.95
C HIS A 48 10.93 4.27 -6.45
N GLY A 49 11.57 5.39 -6.82
CA GLY A 49 11.89 5.70 -8.21
C GLY A 49 12.85 4.71 -8.86
N TYR A 50 13.88 4.30 -8.13
CA TYR A 50 14.90 3.38 -8.63
C TYR A 50 14.35 1.97 -8.87
N LEU A 51 13.54 1.46 -7.92
CA LEU A 51 13.03 0.10 -7.97
C LEU A 51 11.82 -0.05 -8.90
N LEU A 52 10.99 0.99 -9.06
CA LEU A 52 9.72 0.93 -9.81
C LEU A 52 9.61 1.94 -10.96
N GLY A 53 10.71 2.55 -11.40
CA GLY A 53 10.68 3.65 -12.37
C GLY A 53 10.00 3.31 -13.70
N ASP A 54 10.16 2.08 -14.18
CA ASP A 54 9.48 1.58 -15.38
C ASP A 54 7.95 1.56 -15.21
N LYS A 55 7.45 1.10 -14.05
CA LYS A 55 6.03 1.06 -13.71
C LYS A 55 5.45 2.43 -13.45
N ILE A 56 6.20 3.32 -12.80
CA ILE A 56 5.82 4.73 -12.62
C ILE A 56 5.62 5.38 -13.99
N LYS A 57 6.58 5.21 -14.89
CA LYS A 57 6.49 5.71 -16.26
C LYS A 57 5.29 5.12 -17.00
N LEU A 58 5.08 3.81 -16.90
CA LEU A 58 3.94 3.13 -17.53
C LEU A 58 2.59 3.73 -17.09
N ILE A 59 2.38 3.88 -15.77
CA ILE A 59 1.15 4.48 -15.23
C ILE A 59 0.99 5.93 -15.69
N PHE A 60 2.06 6.71 -15.62
CA PHE A 60 2.02 8.10 -16.06
C PHE A 60 1.62 8.22 -17.54
N GLN A 61 2.26 7.45 -18.42
CA GLN A 61 2.02 7.55 -19.86
C GLN A 61 0.68 6.95 -20.26
N GLU A 62 0.40 5.72 -19.83
CA GLU A 62 -0.74 4.96 -20.32
C GLU A 62 -2.03 5.32 -19.58
N TYR A 63 -1.96 5.54 -18.28
CA TYR A 63 -3.15 5.88 -17.51
C TYR A 63 -3.36 7.40 -17.41
N VAL A 64 -2.39 8.14 -16.85
CA VAL A 64 -2.57 9.57 -16.61
C VAL A 64 -2.71 10.33 -17.94
N LEU A 65 -1.70 10.28 -18.81
CA LEU A 65 -1.74 11.07 -20.05
C LEU A 65 -2.77 10.56 -21.05
N LYS A 66 -2.74 9.27 -21.40
CA LYS A 66 -3.64 8.74 -22.44
C LYS A 66 -5.08 8.57 -21.99
N SER A 67 -5.35 8.09 -20.77
CA SER A 67 -6.73 7.86 -20.30
C SER A 67 -7.34 9.09 -19.64
N VAL A 68 -6.70 9.66 -18.60
CA VAL A 68 -7.29 10.79 -17.83
C VAL A 68 -7.30 12.09 -18.65
N PHE A 69 -6.25 12.32 -19.42
CA PHE A 69 -6.08 13.54 -20.24
C PHE A 69 -6.32 13.32 -21.73
N TYR A 70 -6.75 12.13 -22.17
CA TYR A 70 -7.04 11.81 -23.58
C TYR A 70 -5.87 12.14 -24.53
N ASN A 71 -4.63 11.95 -24.06
CA ASN A 71 -3.40 12.29 -24.77
C ASN A 71 -3.34 13.77 -25.23
N ASN A 72 -3.96 14.68 -24.48
CA ASN A 72 -4.00 16.12 -24.77
C ASN A 72 -3.02 16.89 -23.88
N PRO A 73 -1.80 17.22 -24.38
CA PRO A 73 -0.78 17.90 -23.57
C PRO A 73 -1.19 19.32 -23.16
N ALA A 74 -2.03 20.02 -23.94
CA ALA A 74 -2.51 21.35 -23.59
C ALA A 74 -3.44 21.30 -22.37
N ASN A 75 -4.38 20.35 -22.34
CA ASN A 75 -5.25 20.13 -21.20
C ASN A 75 -4.46 19.69 -19.95
N TYR A 76 -3.49 18.79 -20.12
CA TYR A 76 -2.57 18.40 -19.04
C TYR A 76 -1.84 19.63 -18.46
N GLN A 77 -1.28 20.49 -19.33
CA GLN A 77 -0.54 21.66 -18.90
C GLN A 77 -1.42 22.69 -18.17
N ILE A 78 -2.69 22.85 -18.58
CA ILE A 78 -3.66 23.71 -17.87
C ILE A 78 -3.85 23.20 -16.43
N VAL A 79 -4.09 21.91 -16.26
CA VAL A 79 -4.28 21.31 -14.94
C VAL A 79 -3.01 21.36 -14.10
N ARG A 80 -1.84 21.10 -14.69
CA ARG A 80 -0.56 21.21 -13.99
C ARG A 80 -0.28 22.63 -13.53
N ASN A 81 -0.52 23.63 -14.38
CA ASN A 81 -0.35 25.03 -14.00
C ASN A 81 -1.33 25.44 -12.89
N TYR A 82 -2.56 24.94 -12.97
CA TYR A 82 -3.54 25.14 -11.91
C TYR A 82 -3.05 24.54 -10.57
N PHE A 83 -2.55 23.30 -10.58
CA PHE A 83 -1.97 22.68 -9.38
C PHE A 83 -0.85 23.53 -8.78
N ILE A 84 0.15 23.90 -9.59
CA ILE A 84 1.30 24.70 -9.14
C ILE A 84 0.89 26.06 -8.58
N SER A 85 -0.17 26.67 -9.13
CA SER A 85 -0.58 28.03 -8.74
C SER A 85 -1.52 28.06 -7.54
N ASN A 86 -2.21 26.95 -7.24
CA ASN A 86 -3.27 26.92 -6.24
C ASN A 86 -3.02 25.93 -5.11
N PHE A 87 -2.07 24.99 -5.23
CA PHE A 87 -1.77 24.04 -4.18
C PHE A 87 -0.43 24.35 -3.50
N SER A 88 -0.42 24.17 -2.19
CA SER A 88 0.78 24.11 -1.35
C SER A 88 1.11 22.65 -1.06
N VAL A 89 2.39 22.32 -1.11
CA VAL A 89 2.93 21.00 -0.78
C VAL A 89 4.11 21.22 0.15
N GLU A 90 4.20 20.43 1.21
CA GLU A 90 5.31 20.50 2.17
C GLU A 90 6.63 20.05 1.53
N ASP A 91 7.73 20.65 1.99
CA ASP A 91 9.08 20.37 1.50
C ASP A 91 9.45 18.88 1.56
N LYS A 92 8.93 18.15 2.54
CA LYS A 92 9.19 16.71 2.70
C LYS A 92 8.68 15.89 1.50
N TYR A 93 7.49 16.24 0.98
CA TYR A 93 6.93 15.59 -0.20
C TYR A 93 7.56 16.08 -1.51
N LEU A 94 8.00 17.34 -1.55
CA LEU A 94 8.81 17.85 -2.67
C LEU A 94 10.14 17.10 -2.78
N GLN A 95 10.80 16.86 -1.65
CA GLN A 95 12.03 16.08 -1.57
C GLN A 95 11.80 14.63 -2.00
N GLU A 96 10.76 13.97 -1.49
CA GLU A 96 10.42 12.59 -1.84
C GLU A 96 10.12 12.43 -3.35
N ALA A 97 9.29 13.31 -3.92
CA ALA A 97 8.97 13.28 -5.35
C ALA A 97 10.17 13.63 -6.24
N GLY A 98 11.00 14.59 -5.84
CA GLY A 98 12.23 14.92 -6.55
C GLY A 98 13.25 13.78 -6.52
N ALA A 99 13.39 13.13 -5.37
CA ALA A 99 14.25 11.96 -5.22
C ALA A 99 13.75 10.78 -6.04
N MET A 100 12.43 10.61 -6.17
CA MET A 100 11.83 9.59 -7.04
C MET A 100 12.24 9.79 -8.50
N ILE A 101 12.15 11.00 -9.05
CA ILE A 101 12.63 11.29 -10.42
C ILE A 101 14.11 10.93 -10.56
N ARG A 102 14.94 11.30 -9.58
CA ARG A 102 16.37 10.96 -9.59
C ARG A 102 16.62 9.45 -9.56
N GLY A 103 15.87 8.72 -8.73
CA GLY A 103 15.93 7.27 -8.66
C GLY A 103 15.60 6.62 -10.01
N MET A 104 14.57 7.13 -10.70
CA MET A 104 14.23 6.68 -12.05
C MET A 104 15.38 6.90 -13.04
N GLU A 105 16.00 8.09 -13.04
CA GLU A 105 17.14 8.40 -13.90
C GLU A 105 18.35 7.48 -13.64
N ASP A 106 18.70 7.27 -12.36
CA ASP A 106 19.81 6.43 -11.95
C ASP A 106 19.56 4.93 -12.24
N ALA A 107 18.29 4.51 -12.30
CA ALA A 107 17.89 3.19 -12.78
C ALA A 107 17.90 3.06 -14.33
N GLY A 108 18.30 4.12 -15.04
CA GLY A 108 18.34 4.16 -16.50
C GLY A 108 16.97 4.33 -17.16
N ILE A 109 15.95 4.71 -16.39
CA ILE A 109 14.61 4.98 -16.92
C ILE A 109 14.59 6.40 -17.47
N SER A 110 14.28 6.54 -18.76
CA SER A 110 14.13 7.85 -19.38
C SER A 110 12.94 8.59 -18.78
N ILE A 111 13.19 9.77 -18.19
CA ILE A 111 12.15 10.67 -17.68
C ILE A 111 11.56 11.59 -18.76
N TYR A 112 12.04 11.50 -20.01
CA TYR A 112 11.46 12.22 -21.13
C TYR A 112 10.13 11.59 -21.55
N ASP A 113 9.10 12.42 -21.67
CA ASP A 113 7.79 12.04 -22.19
C ASP A 113 7.55 12.66 -23.58
N SER A 114 7.18 11.81 -24.54
CA SER A 114 6.98 12.21 -25.94
C SER A 114 5.64 12.90 -26.18
N THR A 115 4.63 12.73 -25.34
CA THR A 115 3.37 13.49 -25.46
C THR A 115 3.56 14.92 -24.95
N LEU A 116 4.29 15.08 -23.85
CA LEU A 116 4.56 16.40 -23.25
C LEU A 116 5.74 17.14 -23.89
N GLN A 117 6.59 16.44 -24.64
CA GLN A 117 7.81 16.97 -25.28
C GLN A 117 8.80 17.58 -24.27
N ARG A 118 8.85 17.03 -23.06
CA ARG A 118 9.76 17.45 -21.98
C ARG A 118 10.03 16.31 -21.01
N ASN A 119 10.99 16.52 -20.12
CA ASN A 119 11.17 15.66 -18.96
C ASN A 119 10.02 15.85 -17.98
N VAL A 120 9.55 14.74 -17.42
CA VAL A 120 8.67 14.68 -16.25
C VAL A 120 9.48 15.15 -15.03
N ASP A 121 8.86 15.93 -14.15
CA ASP A 121 9.47 16.43 -12.93
C ASP A 121 8.64 16.13 -11.67
N SER A 122 9.12 16.56 -10.51
CA SER A 122 8.47 16.28 -9.22
C SER A 122 7.05 16.86 -9.12
N MET A 123 6.74 17.94 -9.84
CA MET A 123 5.40 18.52 -9.85
C MET A 123 4.42 17.65 -10.63
N ASP A 124 4.88 16.92 -11.65
CA ASP A 124 4.03 15.94 -12.33
C ASP A 124 3.66 14.79 -11.38
N ILE A 125 4.62 14.28 -10.60
CA ILE A 125 4.37 13.24 -9.58
C ILE A 125 3.37 13.74 -8.52
N LEU A 126 3.58 14.94 -7.97
CA LEU A 126 2.72 15.50 -6.93
C LEU A 126 1.31 15.84 -7.44
N MET A 127 1.20 16.37 -8.66
CA MET A 127 -0.10 16.59 -9.29
C MET A 127 -0.85 15.27 -9.49
N VAL A 128 -0.14 14.19 -9.89
CA VAL A 128 -0.75 12.85 -10.00
C VAL A 128 -1.24 12.33 -8.65
N ASN A 129 -0.56 12.65 -7.55
CA ASN A 129 -1.03 12.33 -6.20
C ASN A 129 -2.29 13.11 -5.78
N ALA A 130 -2.61 14.21 -6.47
CA ALA A 130 -3.83 15.01 -6.29
C ALA A 130 -4.87 14.80 -7.41
N ILE A 131 -4.60 13.91 -8.39
CA ILE A 131 -5.39 13.85 -9.62
C ILE A 131 -6.84 13.47 -9.38
N ASP A 132 -7.09 12.64 -8.37
CA ASP A 132 -8.43 12.21 -8.00
C ASP A 132 -9.26 13.36 -7.42
N GLU A 133 -8.64 14.32 -6.74
CA GLU A 133 -9.33 15.53 -6.28
C GLU A 133 -9.58 16.52 -7.41
N ILE A 134 -8.67 16.60 -8.37
CA ILE A 134 -8.78 17.55 -9.49
C ILE A 134 -9.77 17.05 -10.56
N ARG A 135 -9.90 15.73 -10.73
CA ARG A 135 -10.66 15.12 -11.82
C ARG A 135 -11.86 14.29 -11.34
N GLU A 136 -11.98 14.02 -10.04
CA GLU A 136 -13.08 13.27 -9.43
C GLU A 136 -13.33 11.91 -10.12
N ILE A 137 -12.27 11.13 -10.30
CA ILE A 137 -12.25 9.96 -11.21
C ILE A 137 -12.51 8.61 -10.54
N ASN A 138 -12.52 8.53 -9.20
CA ASN A 138 -12.81 7.27 -8.51
C ASN A 138 -14.20 7.25 -7.85
N LYS A 139 -14.68 6.02 -7.63
CA LYS A 139 -15.85 5.73 -6.80
C LYS A 139 -15.41 4.72 -5.74
N CYS A 140 -15.83 4.92 -4.50
CA CYS A 140 -15.39 4.06 -3.41
C CYS A 140 -16.55 3.79 -2.47
N SER A 141 -16.42 2.74 -1.69
CA SER A 141 -17.28 2.48 -0.55
C SER A 141 -16.45 1.90 0.59
N SER A 142 -16.89 2.14 1.82
CA SER A 142 -16.28 1.53 2.99
C SER A 142 -17.30 1.37 4.10
N MET A 143 -17.13 0.30 4.88
CA MET A 143 -17.96 -0.01 6.03
C MET A 143 -17.05 -0.41 7.19
N SER A 144 -17.29 0.19 8.36
CA SER A 144 -16.66 -0.21 9.61
C SER A 144 -17.70 -0.67 10.62
N SER A 145 -17.27 -1.55 11.52
CA SER A 145 -18.11 -2.17 12.54
C SER A 145 -17.26 -2.46 13.77
N TRP A 146 -17.81 -2.28 14.97
CA TRP A 146 -17.12 -2.53 16.25
C TRP A 146 -18.11 -2.83 17.39
N GLY A 147 -17.60 -3.01 18.60
CA GLY A 147 -18.38 -3.12 19.83
C GLY A 147 -19.41 -4.26 19.80
N ASN A 148 -20.65 -3.96 20.17
CA ASN A 148 -21.75 -4.92 20.16
C ASN A 148 -22.03 -5.49 18.76
N SER A 149 -21.71 -4.76 17.69
CA SER A 149 -21.84 -5.29 16.34
C SER A 149 -20.84 -6.41 16.09
N THR A 150 -19.64 -6.39 16.68
CA THR A 150 -18.58 -7.38 16.39
C THR A 150 -18.27 -8.33 17.54
N VAL A 151 -18.93 -8.18 18.70
CA VAL A 151 -18.68 -8.99 19.91
C VAL A 151 -18.90 -10.48 19.70
N ASN A 152 -19.80 -10.85 18.79
CA ASN A 152 -20.14 -12.24 18.51
C ASN A 152 -19.15 -12.95 17.54
N ASP A 153 -18.22 -12.24 16.91
CA ASP A 153 -17.14 -12.86 16.12
C ASP A 153 -15.92 -13.12 17.03
N PRO A 154 -15.50 -14.39 17.26
CA PRO A 154 -14.37 -14.68 18.13
C PRO A 154 -13.03 -14.07 17.72
N GLY A 155 -12.88 -13.71 16.44
CA GLY A 155 -11.69 -13.05 15.90
C GLY A 155 -11.76 -11.52 15.92
N LEU A 156 -12.88 -10.92 16.33
CA LEU A 156 -13.02 -9.49 16.56
C LEU A 156 -13.32 -9.18 18.03
N ASN A 157 -14.24 -9.91 18.66
CA ASN A 157 -14.55 -9.78 20.08
C ASN A 157 -14.79 -8.32 20.53
N GLY A 158 -15.51 -7.56 19.71
CA GLY A 158 -15.79 -6.13 19.93
C GLY A 158 -14.78 -5.18 19.30
N ASP A 159 -13.67 -5.68 18.76
CA ASP A 159 -12.72 -4.86 18.01
C ASP A 159 -13.31 -4.35 16.70
N VAL A 160 -12.68 -3.28 16.20
CA VAL A 160 -13.05 -2.65 14.94
C VAL A 160 -12.55 -3.44 13.73
N VAL A 161 -13.40 -3.58 12.73
CA VAL A 161 -13.07 -4.05 11.39
C VAL A 161 -13.55 -3.02 10.37
N ILE A 162 -12.76 -2.76 9.34
CA ILE A 162 -13.18 -1.96 8.19
C ILE A 162 -12.93 -2.70 6.89
N THR A 163 -13.92 -2.69 6.01
CA THR A 163 -13.80 -3.21 4.65
C THR A 163 -14.05 -2.08 3.65
N ARG A 164 -13.22 -2.00 2.61
CA ARG A 164 -13.24 -0.94 1.60
C ARG A 164 -13.18 -1.53 0.20
N LEU A 165 -13.94 -0.92 -0.71
CA LEU A 165 -13.82 -1.10 -2.15
C LEU A 165 -13.35 0.19 -2.80
N MET A 166 -12.37 0.07 -3.69
CA MET A 166 -11.94 1.14 -4.59
C MET A 166 -12.35 0.76 -6.01
N ASP A 167 -13.40 1.42 -6.47
CA ASP A 167 -13.88 1.34 -7.84
C ASP A 167 -13.21 2.44 -8.66
N TRP A 168 -12.41 2.01 -9.63
CA TRP A 168 -11.64 2.92 -10.47
C TRP A 168 -11.79 2.41 -11.90
N GLN A 169 -11.61 3.27 -12.90
CA GLN A 169 -11.57 2.81 -14.28
C GLN A 169 -10.59 1.62 -14.43
N THR A 170 -11.10 0.50 -14.94
CA THR A 170 -10.26 -0.66 -15.27
C THR A 170 -9.33 -0.28 -16.41
N HIS A 171 -8.03 -0.32 -16.16
CA HIS A 171 -7.00 0.01 -17.13
C HIS A 171 -5.78 -0.87 -16.88
N PHE A 172 -5.19 -1.45 -17.92
CA PHE A 172 -4.09 -2.43 -17.78
C PHE A 172 -2.94 -1.89 -16.92
N ALA A 173 -2.53 -0.64 -17.16
CA ALA A 173 -1.47 0.01 -16.40
C ALA A 173 -1.77 0.09 -14.89
N LEU A 174 -3.04 0.11 -14.47
CA LEU A 174 -3.44 0.05 -13.06
C LEU A 174 -3.57 -1.41 -12.59
N VAL A 175 -4.38 -2.22 -13.27
CA VAL A 175 -4.69 -3.59 -12.80
C VAL A 175 -3.49 -4.53 -12.79
N GLU A 176 -2.44 -4.24 -13.57
CA GLU A 176 -1.18 -5.01 -13.59
C GLU A 176 -0.11 -4.48 -12.63
N ASN A 177 -0.37 -3.35 -11.95
CA ASN A 177 0.63 -2.66 -11.13
C ASN A 177 0.07 -2.21 -9.77
N HIS A 178 -0.73 -3.06 -9.11
CA HIS A 178 -1.11 -2.80 -7.73
C HIS A 178 0.11 -2.85 -6.81
N LEU A 179 0.16 -1.90 -5.86
CA LEU A 179 1.28 -1.72 -4.95
C LEU A 179 0.80 -1.71 -3.50
N ILE A 180 1.52 -2.41 -2.65
CA ILE A 180 1.49 -2.27 -1.19
C ILE A 180 2.78 -1.54 -0.83
N LEU A 181 2.69 -0.22 -0.66
CA LEU A 181 3.82 0.64 -0.30
C LEU A 181 3.98 0.63 1.22
N VAL A 182 5.05 0.02 1.71
CA VAL A 182 5.45 0.03 3.12
C VAL A 182 6.55 1.06 3.32
N SER A 183 6.29 2.05 4.16
CA SER A 183 7.21 3.14 4.47
C SER A 183 7.68 3.04 5.92
N ILE A 184 9.00 3.05 6.11
CA ILE A 184 9.68 2.92 7.41
C ILE A 184 10.54 4.18 7.61
N PRO A 185 9.97 5.26 8.17
CA PRO A 185 10.67 6.53 8.29
C PRO A 185 11.85 6.47 9.27
N GLU A 186 12.85 7.33 9.04
CA GLU A 186 13.96 7.57 9.98
C GLU A 186 13.69 8.80 10.86
N GLU A 187 12.78 9.66 10.42
CA GLU A 187 12.30 10.84 11.15
C GLU A 187 11.71 10.42 12.51
N SER A 188 12.20 11.05 13.60
CA SER A 188 11.85 10.65 14.97
C SER A 188 10.41 10.95 15.38
N ASP A 189 9.76 11.87 14.68
CA ASP A 189 8.37 12.27 14.86
C ASP A 189 7.42 11.51 13.93
N GLU A 190 7.95 10.61 13.08
CA GLU A 190 7.16 9.78 12.17
C GLU A 190 7.12 8.30 12.62
N GLN A 191 6.22 7.54 11.99
CA GLN A 191 5.98 6.14 12.27
C GLN A 191 5.82 5.29 11.02
N ASN A 192 6.02 3.98 11.16
CA ASN A 192 5.84 3.05 10.06
C ASN A 192 4.38 3.05 9.58
N TRP A 193 4.20 3.05 8.26
CA TRP A 193 2.88 3.04 7.64
C TRP A 193 2.89 2.24 6.33
N VAL A 194 1.72 1.76 5.93
CA VAL A 194 1.54 1.15 4.60
C VAL A 194 0.33 1.71 3.89
N SER A 195 0.38 1.73 2.57
CA SER A 195 -0.71 2.12 1.70
C SER A 195 -0.86 1.15 0.57
N VAL A 196 -2.10 0.75 0.31
CA VAL A 196 -2.44 -0.02 -0.88
C VAL A 196 -2.82 0.97 -1.98
N THR A 197 -1.95 1.07 -2.99
CA THR A 197 -1.85 2.17 -3.95
C THR A 197 -1.26 1.68 -5.29
N TYR A 198 -0.68 2.58 -6.07
CA TYR A 198 0.02 2.31 -7.33
C TYR A 198 1.42 2.95 -7.36
N PRO A 199 2.37 2.44 -8.17
CA PRO A 199 3.69 3.05 -8.35
C PRO A 199 3.61 4.54 -8.69
N GLY A 200 4.41 5.35 -7.98
CA GLY A 200 4.47 6.81 -8.14
C GLY A 200 3.48 7.57 -7.25
N LEU A 201 2.54 6.87 -6.62
CA LEU A 201 1.68 7.45 -5.59
C LEU A 201 2.33 7.29 -4.21
N ILE A 202 2.54 8.42 -3.55
CA ILE A 202 3.12 8.53 -2.20
C ILE A 202 2.10 9.03 -1.16
N ALA A 203 0.89 9.40 -1.59
CA ALA A 203 -0.17 9.88 -0.72
C ALA A 203 -1.00 8.73 -0.10
N ALA A 204 -1.75 9.02 0.97
CA ALA A 204 -2.43 8.03 1.79
C ALA A 204 -3.85 7.67 1.29
N LEU A 205 -3.94 7.03 0.12
CA LEU A 205 -5.23 6.67 -0.51
C LEU A 205 -6.04 5.64 0.29
N SER A 206 -5.39 4.53 0.65
CA SER A 206 -5.94 3.45 1.48
C SER A 206 -4.83 2.99 2.41
N ALA A 207 -4.68 3.69 3.52
CA ALA A 207 -3.47 3.63 4.33
C ALA A 207 -3.77 3.35 5.80
N MET A 208 -2.77 2.86 6.50
CA MET A 208 -2.78 2.62 7.94
C MET A 208 -1.37 2.80 8.51
N ASN A 209 -1.23 2.83 9.83
CA ASN A 209 0.06 2.95 10.52
C ASN A 209 0.27 1.87 11.60
N GLN A 210 1.48 1.83 12.16
CA GLN A 210 1.85 0.88 13.22
C GLN A 210 1.09 1.07 14.53
N SER A 211 0.54 2.25 14.77
CA SER A 211 -0.29 2.54 15.95
C SER A 211 -1.72 2.00 15.84
N GLY A 212 -2.10 1.47 14.67
CA GLY A 212 -3.43 0.93 14.45
C GLY A 212 -4.44 1.95 13.92
N VAL A 213 -4.00 3.09 13.41
CA VAL A 213 -4.87 4.05 12.70
C VAL A 213 -4.98 3.65 11.24
N GLY A 214 -6.18 3.75 10.66
CA GLY A 214 -6.43 3.55 9.23
C GLY A 214 -7.24 4.69 8.65
N ALA A 215 -6.95 5.07 7.41
CA ALA A 215 -7.67 6.10 6.66
C ALA A 215 -7.91 5.68 5.20
N PHE A 216 -9.15 5.92 4.74
CA PHE A 216 -9.65 5.38 3.49
C PHE A 216 -10.47 6.44 2.74
N LYS A 217 -9.92 6.99 1.65
CA LYS A 217 -10.57 8.07 0.89
C LYS A 217 -11.67 7.56 -0.03
N ASN A 218 -12.85 8.16 0.03
CA ASN A 218 -13.82 8.14 -1.04
C ASN A 218 -13.92 9.58 -1.61
N VAL A 219 -14.15 9.72 -2.92
CA VAL A 219 -14.56 11.02 -3.50
C VAL A 219 -15.91 11.42 -2.92
N GLY A 220 -16.12 12.68 -2.55
CA GLY A 220 -17.40 13.17 -2.04
C GLY A 220 -18.36 13.61 -3.17
N ASN A 221 -19.30 14.49 -2.83
CA ASN A 221 -20.27 15.00 -3.81
C ASN A 221 -19.58 15.86 -4.88
N PRO A 222 -19.99 15.76 -6.16
CA PRO A 222 -19.56 16.72 -7.17
C PRO A 222 -19.94 18.14 -6.73
N GLN A 223 -19.00 19.07 -6.85
CA GLN A 223 -19.19 20.45 -6.40
C GLN A 223 -18.56 21.45 -7.35
N ASN A 224 -18.97 22.72 -7.22
CA ASN A 224 -18.24 23.82 -7.83
C ASN A 224 -17.14 24.26 -6.86
N HIS A 225 -15.96 24.56 -7.39
CA HIS A 225 -14.85 25.03 -6.57
C HIS A 225 -14.76 26.55 -6.62
N THR A 226 -14.46 27.17 -5.49
CA THR A 226 -14.10 28.60 -5.43
C THR A 226 -12.62 28.73 -5.11
N ASN A 227 -11.87 29.45 -5.94
CA ASN A 227 -10.43 29.66 -5.74
C ASN A 227 -10.16 30.77 -4.71
N MET A 228 -10.60 30.57 -3.47
CA MET A 228 -10.43 31.57 -2.40
C MET A 228 -9.18 31.34 -1.54
N HIS A 229 -8.58 30.16 -1.62
CA HIS A 229 -7.48 29.74 -0.74
C HIS A 229 -6.39 28.99 -1.51
N THR A 230 -5.20 28.92 -0.93
CA THR A 230 -4.17 27.95 -1.34
C THR A 230 -4.54 26.60 -0.76
N PHE A 231 -4.80 25.63 -1.63
CA PHE A 231 -5.22 24.29 -1.26
C PHE A 231 -4.06 23.41 -0.85
N HIS A 232 -4.39 22.27 -0.26
CA HIS A 232 -3.47 21.17 0.01
C HIS A 232 -4.09 19.89 -0.54
N PRO A 233 -3.31 18.97 -1.14
CA PRO A 233 -3.86 17.68 -1.55
C PRO A 233 -4.35 16.88 -0.33
N VAL A 234 -5.63 16.54 -0.27
CA VAL A 234 -6.24 15.88 0.90
C VAL A 234 -5.53 14.58 1.26
N LEU A 235 -5.04 13.83 0.28
CA LEU A 235 -4.33 12.58 0.54
C LEU A 235 -2.94 12.77 1.16
N LEU A 236 -2.32 13.95 0.96
CA LEU A 236 -1.10 14.33 1.68
C LEU A 236 -1.45 14.85 3.09
N SER A 237 -2.58 15.54 3.26
CA SER A 237 -3.11 15.88 4.60
C SER A 237 -3.40 14.61 5.42
N VAL A 238 -4.05 13.62 4.81
CA VAL A 238 -4.30 12.31 5.45
C VAL A 238 -2.99 11.62 5.80
N ARG A 239 -1.98 11.67 4.90
CA ARG A 239 -0.65 11.13 5.19
C ARG A 239 0.00 11.82 6.37
N ASN A 240 -0.10 13.15 6.50
CA ASN A 240 0.45 13.86 7.66
C ASN A 240 -0.07 13.30 9.00
N GLY A 241 -1.39 13.10 9.12
CA GLY A 241 -1.98 12.55 10.35
C GLY A 241 -1.71 11.06 10.59
N LEU A 242 -1.44 10.28 9.53
CA LEU A 242 -1.09 8.86 9.66
C LEU A 242 0.40 8.61 9.92
N GLU A 243 1.27 9.37 9.26
CA GLU A 243 2.72 9.20 9.29
C GLU A 243 3.33 9.83 10.53
N MET A 244 2.75 10.89 11.10
CA MET A 244 3.21 11.46 12.37
C MET A 244 2.83 10.59 13.57
N ASN A 245 3.67 10.56 14.60
CA ASN A 245 3.41 9.84 15.85
C ASN A 245 2.22 10.41 16.63
N ASP A 246 2.05 11.72 16.62
CA ASP A 246 1.01 12.47 17.33
C ASP A 246 0.92 13.85 16.66
N TYR A 247 -0.01 14.01 15.73
CA TYR A 247 -0.13 15.21 14.92
C TYR A 247 -0.70 16.37 15.73
N ASN A 248 -1.71 16.09 16.57
CA ASN A 248 -2.42 17.11 17.34
C ASN A 248 -1.76 17.43 18.69
N GLN A 249 -0.72 16.68 19.07
CA GLN A 249 0.05 16.82 20.31
C GLN A 249 -0.77 16.55 21.58
N ASP A 250 -1.75 15.64 21.50
CA ASP A 250 -2.58 15.25 22.65
C ASP A 250 -2.01 14.07 23.47
N GLY A 251 -0.92 13.47 22.99
CA GLY A 251 -0.23 12.34 23.60
C GLY A 251 -0.66 10.97 23.09
N GLU A 252 -1.59 10.90 22.14
CA GLU A 252 -2.06 9.66 21.53
C GLU A 252 -1.91 9.67 20.01
N CYS A 253 -1.80 8.48 19.41
CA CYS A 253 -1.93 8.31 17.97
C CYS A 253 -3.27 7.64 17.65
N ASN A 254 -4.22 8.41 17.12
CA ASN A 254 -5.57 7.94 16.85
C ASN A 254 -6.18 8.62 15.61
N SER A 255 -7.47 8.38 15.35
CA SER A 255 -8.13 8.98 14.17
C SER A 255 -8.24 10.51 14.25
N ILE A 256 -8.16 11.12 15.42
CA ILE A 256 -8.25 12.58 15.60
C ILE A 256 -7.02 13.29 15.03
N ASP A 257 -5.84 12.66 15.04
CA ASP A 257 -4.66 13.16 14.33
C ASP A 257 -4.93 13.40 12.85
N VAL A 258 -5.58 12.43 12.21
CA VAL A 258 -5.95 12.51 10.80
C VAL A 258 -7.03 13.57 10.58
N VAL A 259 -8.03 13.68 11.49
CA VAL A 259 -9.03 14.75 11.43
C VAL A 259 -8.36 16.13 11.51
N GLN A 260 -7.43 16.30 12.45
CA GLN A 260 -6.74 17.57 12.69
C GLN A 260 -5.84 17.94 11.50
N ALA A 261 -5.10 16.98 10.94
CA ALA A 261 -4.25 17.18 9.77
C ALA A 261 -5.05 17.64 8.53
N ILE A 262 -6.26 17.13 8.33
CA ILE A 262 -7.16 17.59 7.26
C ILE A 262 -7.72 18.99 7.59
N ARG A 263 -8.12 19.23 8.84
CA ARG A 263 -8.72 20.49 9.30
C ARG A 263 -7.77 21.68 9.18
N ASP A 264 -6.47 21.46 9.37
CA ASP A 264 -5.46 22.52 9.32
C ASP A 264 -5.13 22.99 7.90
N LYS A 265 -5.74 22.38 6.87
CA LYS A 265 -5.50 22.68 5.47
C LYS A 265 -6.81 22.92 4.71
N TYR A 266 -6.77 23.82 3.74
CA TYR A 266 -7.89 24.01 2.82
C TYR A 266 -7.88 22.92 1.75
N GLN A 267 -9.02 22.26 1.57
CA GLN A 267 -9.17 21.18 0.61
C GLN A 267 -9.76 21.71 -0.70
N PHE A 268 -9.30 21.17 -1.83
CA PHE A 268 -9.84 21.52 -3.15
C PHE A 268 -11.08 20.69 -3.49
N GLY A 269 -10.90 19.37 -3.50
CA GLY A 269 -11.92 18.41 -3.91
C GLY A 269 -12.93 18.10 -2.80
N SER A 270 -14.02 17.45 -3.17
CA SER A 270 -14.96 16.90 -2.20
C SER A 270 -14.45 15.52 -1.77
N SER A 271 -14.37 15.28 -0.47
CA SER A 271 -13.79 14.06 0.09
C SER A 271 -14.59 13.52 1.26
N VAL A 272 -14.70 12.19 1.31
CA VAL A 272 -15.23 11.43 2.44
C VAL A 272 -14.14 10.47 2.89
N ILE A 273 -13.47 10.77 4.01
CA ILE A 273 -12.38 9.95 4.55
C ILE A 273 -12.93 9.10 5.70
N HIS A 274 -12.94 7.78 5.53
CA HIS A 274 -13.34 6.85 6.57
C HIS A 274 -12.12 6.48 7.41
N LEU A 275 -12.17 6.75 8.70
CA LEU A 275 -11.10 6.56 9.67
C LEU A 275 -11.46 5.44 10.65
N VAL A 276 -10.47 4.64 11.03
CA VAL A 276 -10.55 3.71 12.17
C VAL A 276 -9.32 3.82 13.04
N SER A 277 -9.44 3.46 14.31
CA SER A 277 -8.32 3.43 15.25
C SER A 277 -8.43 2.24 16.20
N LYS A 278 -7.26 1.68 16.57
CA LYS A 278 -7.15 0.69 17.65
C LYS A 278 -7.45 1.33 19.02
N VAL A 279 -6.92 2.52 19.26
CA VAL A 279 -7.11 3.27 20.51
C VAL A 279 -8.34 4.16 20.37
N CYS A 280 -9.20 4.15 21.38
CA CYS A 280 -10.49 4.84 21.40
C CYS A 280 -10.54 5.76 22.63
N LEU A 281 -10.57 7.07 22.42
CA LEU A 281 -11.00 8.03 23.45
C LEU A 281 -12.53 8.10 23.49
N ASP A 282 -13.18 8.26 22.33
CA ASP A 282 -14.65 8.42 22.23
C ASP A 282 -15.32 7.60 21.12
N SER A 283 -14.63 7.26 20.02
CA SER A 283 -15.16 6.41 18.93
C SER A 283 -14.04 5.63 18.22
N HIS A 284 -14.30 4.36 17.91
CA HIS A 284 -13.37 3.49 17.15
C HIS A 284 -13.28 3.83 15.66
N ALA A 285 -14.29 4.54 15.14
CA ALA A 285 -14.37 4.92 13.73
C ALA A 285 -15.01 6.29 13.57
N LEU A 286 -14.53 7.04 12.57
CA LEU A 286 -15.02 8.37 12.22
C LEU A 286 -15.09 8.51 10.71
N ILE A 287 -15.95 9.39 10.23
CA ILE A 287 -15.98 9.78 8.82
C ILE A 287 -15.81 11.29 8.72
N VAL A 288 -14.73 11.73 8.08
CA VAL A 288 -14.51 13.13 7.76
C VAL A 288 -15.18 13.40 6.41
N GLU A 289 -16.12 14.34 6.39
CA GLU A 289 -16.72 14.86 5.17
C GLU A 289 -16.23 16.29 5.01
N CYS A 290 -15.50 16.57 3.93
CA CYS A 290 -14.96 17.89 3.70
C CYS A 290 -15.03 18.29 2.23
N ASP A 291 -15.25 19.58 2.02
CA ASP A 291 -15.25 20.17 0.69
C ASP A 291 -14.84 21.66 0.77
N ASN A 292 -14.74 22.31 -0.39
CA ASN A 292 -14.22 23.67 -0.47
C ASN A 292 -15.22 24.73 0.00
N GLU A 293 -16.51 24.48 -0.24
CA GLU A 293 -17.59 25.45 -0.09
C GLU A 293 -18.17 25.44 1.33
N HIS A 294 -18.32 24.25 1.91
CA HIS A 294 -18.99 23.99 3.18
C HIS A 294 -18.02 23.72 4.34
N GLY A 295 -16.74 23.50 4.04
CA GLY A 295 -15.70 23.24 5.04
C GLY A 295 -15.63 21.77 5.44
N LEU A 296 -15.55 21.48 6.74
CA LEU A 296 -15.30 20.12 7.25
C LEU A 296 -16.23 19.79 8.42
N VAL A 297 -16.83 18.60 8.37
CA VAL A 297 -17.52 17.98 9.50
C VAL A 297 -17.00 16.57 9.75
N THR A 298 -17.11 16.13 11.01
CA THR A 298 -16.82 14.76 11.41
C THR A 298 -18.13 14.07 11.77
N ARG A 299 -18.29 12.85 11.27
CA ARG A 299 -19.44 11.99 11.51
C ARG A 299 -19.04 10.76 12.31
N ASP A 300 -19.83 10.44 13.32
CA ASP A 300 -19.68 9.24 14.15
C ASP A 300 -20.98 8.41 14.18
N VAL A 301 -21.06 7.44 15.09
CA VAL A 301 -22.24 6.56 15.24
C VAL A 301 -23.49 7.30 15.73
N LEU A 302 -23.34 8.40 16.48
CA LEU A 302 -24.46 9.20 16.99
C LEU A 302 -25.16 9.98 15.87
N ASP A 303 -24.44 10.21 14.77
CA ASP A 303 -24.98 10.83 13.56
C ASP A 303 -25.70 9.83 12.62
N ASN A 304 -25.74 8.53 12.96
CA ASN A 304 -26.43 7.55 12.14
C ASN A 304 -27.94 7.78 12.16
N THR A 305 -28.51 8.01 10.97
CA THR A 305 -29.97 8.14 10.80
C THR A 305 -30.64 6.83 10.36
N VAL A 306 -29.91 5.99 9.62
CA VAL A 306 -30.45 4.75 9.02
C VAL A 306 -29.53 3.53 9.16
N VAL A 307 -28.28 3.74 9.59
CA VAL A 307 -27.30 2.66 9.79
C VAL A 307 -27.47 2.12 11.22
N PRO A 308 -27.88 0.86 11.42
CA PRO A 308 -28.13 0.33 12.75
C PRO A 308 -26.85 -0.12 13.45
N GLY A 309 -26.88 -0.11 14.79
CA GLY A 309 -25.79 -0.60 15.64
C GLY A 309 -24.52 0.26 15.58
N GLU A 310 -23.43 -0.32 16.06
CA GLU A 310 -22.10 0.28 16.02
C GLU A 310 -21.43 -0.02 14.68
N ASN A 311 -21.97 0.62 13.64
CA ASN A 311 -21.54 0.50 12.26
C ASN A 311 -21.47 1.88 11.62
N LEU A 312 -20.51 2.11 10.71
CA LEU A 312 -20.47 3.28 9.83
C LEU A 312 -20.32 2.85 8.39
N VAL A 313 -21.00 3.57 7.49
CA VAL A 313 -20.94 3.35 6.05
C VAL A 313 -20.58 4.66 5.37
N ALA A 314 -19.60 4.63 4.47
CA ALA A 314 -19.26 5.73 3.59
C ALA A 314 -19.34 5.25 2.13
N THR A 315 -19.88 6.10 1.25
CA THR A 315 -19.78 5.93 -0.21
C THR A 315 -19.22 7.22 -0.80
N ASN A 316 -19.68 7.65 -1.97
CA ASN A 316 -19.22 8.88 -2.61
C ASN A 316 -20.11 10.10 -2.37
N HIS A 317 -20.80 10.12 -1.23
CA HIS A 317 -21.74 11.19 -0.92
C HIS A 317 -21.66 11.52 0.56
N HIS A 318 -21.68 12.81 0.86
CA HIS A 318 -21.84 13.36 2.19
C HIS A 318 -23.17 12.89 2.79
N ARG A 319 -23.13 12.66 4.10
CA ARG A 319 -24.30 12.31 4.92
C ARG A 319 -24.56 13.34 6.02
N LYS A 320 -23.56 14.15 6.36
CA LYS A 320 -23.63 15.19 7.39
C LYS A 320 -23.28 16.58 6.87
N LEU A 321 -22.27 16.72 5.98
CA LEU A 321 -21.81 18.04 5.54
C LEU A 321 -22.87 18.81 4.75
N VAL A 322 -23.58 18.09 3.88
CA VAL A 322 -24.70 18.61 3.07
C VAL A 322 -25.87 17.63 3.10
N ASN A 323 -27.02 18.05 2.58
CA ASN A 323 -28.21 17.21 2.50
C ASN A 323 -27.90 15.87 1.79
N PRO A 324 -28.18 14.72 2.44
CA PRO A 324 -27.88 13.41 1.87
C PRO A 324 -28.58 13.19 0.53
N VAL A 325 -27.84 12.67 -0.45
CA VAL A 325 -28.38 12.26 -1.75
C VAL A 325 -28.55 10.74 -1.83
N TYR A 326 -29.53 10.27 -2.60
CA TYR A 326 -29.75 8.83 -2.77
C TYR A 326 -28.51 8.15 -3.38
N CYS A 327 -28.14 6.99 -2.83
CA CYS A 327 -27.05 6.17 -3.36
C CYS A 327 -27.41 4.69 -3.21
N VAL A 328 -27.49 3.97 -4.32
CA VAL A 328 -27.84 2.54 -4.35
C VAL A 328 -26.90 1.73 -3.45
N ARG A 329 -25.58 1.83 -3.64
CA ARG A 329 -24.59 1.09 -2.85
C ARG A 329 -24.71 1.34 -1.35
N TYR A 330 -24.93 2.60 -0.95
CA TYR A 330 -25.12 2.94 0.46
C TYR A 330 -26.36 2.25 1.03
N ASN A 331 -27.47 2.27 0.28
CA ASN A 331 -28.71 1.65 0.70
C ASN A 331 -28.62 0.12 0.73
N GLU A 332 -27.92 -0.52 -0.22
CA GLU A 332 -27.72 -1.97 -0.21
C GLU A 332 -26.91 -2.43 1.01
N ILE A 333 -25.87 -1.67 1.39
CA ILE A 333 -25.12 -1.94 2.63
C ILE A 333 -26.04 -1.73 3.85
N VAL A 334 -26.78 -0.63 3.90
CA VAL A 334 -27.73 -0.32 4.99
C VAL A 334 -28.83 -1.37 5.10
N ASP A 335 -29.39 -1.85 3.99
CA ASP A 335 -30.42 -2.88 3.96
C ASP A 335 -29.88 -4.19 4.53
N SER A 336 -28.63 -4.55 4.20
CA SER A 336 -27.96 -5.70 4.82
C SER A 336 -27.77 -5.51 6.32
N LEU A 337 -27.35 -4.33 6.77
CA LEU A 337 -27.20 -4.02 8.19
C LEU A 337 -28.54 -3.97 8.94
N ASN A 338 -29.63 -3.54 8.31
CA ASN A 338 -30.97 -3.58 8.90
C ASN A 338 -31.51 -5.01 9.04
N SER A 339 -31.08 -5.93 8.17
CA SER A 339 -31.40 -7.36 8.35
C SER A 339 -30.69 -7.97 9.56
N SER A 340 -29.49 -7.48 9.88
CA SER A 340 -28.74 -7.81 11.10
C SER A 340 -27.60 -6.81 11.30
N SER A 341 -27.46 -6.25 12.49
CA SER A 341 -26.34 -5.37 12.85
C SER A 341 -25.07 -6.14 13.22
N ASP A 342 -25.15 -7.47 13.41
CA ASP A 342 -24.06 -8.31 13.89
C ASP A 342 -23.07 -8.65 12.78
N ILE A 343 -21.81 -8.28 12.93
CA ILE A 343 -20.77 -8.35 11.91
C ILE A 343 -19.66 -9.30 12.33
N THR A 344 -19.44 -10.29 11.47
CA THR A 344 -18.23 -11.11 11.45
C THR A 344 -17.25 -10.58 10.41
N ARG A 345 -15.97 -10.99 10.48
CA ARG A 345 -14.96 -10.67 9.46
C ARG A 345 -15.43 -11.06 8.05
N SER A 346 -15.94 -12.28 7.93
CA SER A 346 -16.50 -12.81 6.68
C SER A 346 -17.74 -12.05 6.24
N ARG A 347 -18.67 -11.72 7.15
CA ARG A 347 -19.87 -10.96 6.80
C ARG A 347 -19.53 -9.55 6.33
N SER A 348 -18.59 -8.86 6.98
CA SER A 348 -18.12 -7.54 6.56
C SER A 348 -17.60 -7.58 5.12
N TRP A 349 -16.79 -8.59 4.79
CA TRP A 349 -16.33 -8.84 3.42
C TRP A 349 -17.50 -9.10 2.46
N SER A 350 -18.40 -10.03 2.78
CA SER A 350 -19.52 -10.41 1.90
C SER A 350 -20.51 -9.27 1.64
N ILE A 351 -20.85 -8.45 2.64
CA ILE A 351 -21.73 -7.29 2.45
C ILE A 351 -21.13 -6.32 1.42
N MET A 352 -19.85 -6.01 1.62
CA MET A 352 -19.15 -5.05 0.76
C MET A 352 -18.91 -5.60 -0.65
N ALA A 353 -18.63 -6.89 -0.79
CA ALA A 353 -18.54 -7.55 -2.09
C ALA A 353 -19.89 -7.59 -2.85
N ALA A 354 -21.01 -7.72 -2.13
CA ALA A 354 -22.34 -7.84 -2.72
C ALA A 354 -22.99 -6.49 -3.09
N GLY A 355 -22.88 -5.47 -2.22
CA GLY A 355 -23.55 -4.18 -2.40
C GLY A 355 -22.65 -2.95 -2.37
N GLY A 356 -21.34 -3.13 -2.09
CA GLY A 356 -20.40 -2.02 -1.98
C GLY A 356 -19.70 -1.65 -3.29
N GLY A 357 -19.67 -2.53 -4.28
CA GLY A 357 -18.79 -2.42 -5.45
C GLY A 357 -19.49 -2.19 -6.78
N TYR A 358 -18.70 -1.82 -7.78
CA TYR A 358 -19.06 -1.91 -9.19
C TYR A 358 -18.30 -3.04 -9.88
N SER A 359 -18.71 -3.43 -11.09
CA SER A 359 -18.01 -4.47 -11.88
C SER A 359 -16.55 -4.13 -12.22
N ASN A 360 -16.17 -2.86 -12.12
CA ASN A 360 -14.80 -2.36 -12.30
C ASN A 360 -14.06 -2.12 -10.97
N ASN A 361 -14.43 -2.85 -9.92
CA ASN A 361 -13.73 -2.77 -8.64
C ASN A 361 -12.28 -3.23 -8.79
N ASN A 362 -11.33 -2.30 -8.68
CA ASN A 362 -9.90 -2.58 -8.86
C ASN A 362 -9.25 -3.14 -7.59
N GLN A 363 -9.79 -2.80 -6.43
CA GLN A 363 -9.23 -3.22 -5.15
C GLN A 363 -10.34 -3.40 -4.12
N MET A 364 -10.22 -4.47 -3.33
CA MET A 364 -11.00 -4.68 -2.12
C MET A 364 -10.03 -5.00 -0.98
N MET A 365 -10.24 -4.40 0.18
CA MET A 365 -9.39 -4.66 1.34
C MET A 365 -10.21 -4.69 2.63
N GLN A 366 -9.70 -5.41 3.63
CA GLN A 366 -10.21 -5.41 4.99
C GLN A 366 -9.05 -5.19 5.96
N TYR A 367 -9.26 -4.35 6.97
CA TYR A 367 -8.26 -4.03 7.98
C TYR A 367 -8.85 -4.21 9.38
N ILE A 368 -8.08 -4.85 10.27
CA ILE A 368 -8.40 -5.08 11.68
C ILE A 368 -7.25 -4.48 12.51
N PRO A 369 -7.41 -3.26 13.05
CA PRO A 369 -6.38 -2.57 13.82
C PRO A 369 -5.83 -3.32 15.03
N SER A 370 -6.66 -4.05 15.77
CA SER A 370 -6.24 -4.70 17.01
C SER A 370 -5.18 -5.78 16.79
N THR A 371 -5.30 -6.50 15.68
CA THR A 371 -4.38 -7.57 15.26
C THR A 371 -3.38 -7.13 14.21
N GLY A 372 -3.50 -5.90 13.66
CA GLY A 372 -2.70 -5.46 12.52
C GLY A 372 -2.91 -6.33 11.28
N THR A 373 -4.09 -6.95 11.12
CA THR A 373 -4.38 -7.82 9.98
C THR A 373 -4.89 -7.00 8.80
N LEU A 374 -4.24 -7.15 7.64
CA LEU A 374 -4.61 -6.54 6.38
C LEU A 374 -4.90 -7.61 5.33
N MET A 375 -6.13 -7.63 4.82
CA MET A 375 -6.56 -8.48 3.70
C MET A 375 -6.64 -7.62 2.44
N VAL A 376 -6.07 -8.06 1.32
CA VAL A 376 -6.07 -7.31 0.05
C VAL A 376 -6.38 -8.24 -1.12
N ALA A 377 -7.42 -7.93 -1.86
CA ALA A 377 -7.69 -8.47 -3.19
C ALA A 377 -7.52 -7.36 -4.23
N THR A 378 -6.98 -7.71 -5.40
CA THR A 378 -6.73 -6.79 -6.52
C THR A 378 -7.31 -7.35 -7.81
N ALA A 379 -7.82 -6.49 -8.69
CA ALA A 379 -8.44 -6.93 -9.93
C ALA A 379 -7.40 -7.46 -10.93
N THR A 380 -7.81 -8.40 -11.77
CA THR A 380 -7.13 -8.70 -13.04
C THR A 380 -7.91 -8.08 -14.19
N VAL A 381 -7.36 -8.24 -15.40
CA VAL A 381 -8.08 -7.92 -16.65
C VAL A 381 -9.44 -8.62 -16.73
N ASP A 382 -9.56 -9.83 -16.17
CA ASP A 382 -10.75 -10.68 -16.31
C ASP A 382 -11.62 -10.78 -15.05
N SER A 383 -11.21 -10.19 -13.93
CA SER A 383 -11.91 -10.38 -12.64
C SER A 383 -11.77 -9.17 -11.72
N ALA A 384 -12.91 -8.67 -11.24
CA ALA A 384 -12.98 -7.63 -10.23
C ALA A 384 -12.39 -8.11 -8.89
N ALA A 385 -11.83 -7.20 -8.09
CA ALA A 385 -11.13 -7.58 -6.87
C ALA A 385 -12.05 -8.28 -5.84
N TYR A 386 -13.30 -7.86 -5.69
CA TYR A 386 -14.25 -8.49 -4.75
C TYR A 386 -14.63 -9.94 -5.11
N LEU A 387 -14.31 -10.43 -6.31
CA LEU A 387 -14.52 -11.82 -6.74
C LEU A 387 -13.30 -12.71 -6.48
N ARG A 388 -12.22 -12.15 -5.93
CA ARG A 388 -10.94 -12.84 -5.77
C ARG A 388 -10.61 -13.07 -4.32
N GLU A 389 -9.93 -14.17 -4.07
CA GLU A 389 -9.37 -14.47 -2.76
C GLU A 389 -8.32 -13.41 -2.38
N PRO A 390 -8.40 -12.85 -1.15
CA PRO A 390 -7.44 -11.85 -0.70
C PRO A 390 -6.13 -12.49 -0.25
N TYR A 391 -5.04 -11.74 -0.43
CA TYR A 391 -3.80 -11.97 0.31
C TYR A 391 -3.96 -11.42 1.73
N VAL A 392 -3.45 -12.14 2.72
CA VAL A 392 -3.50 -11.75 4.13
C VAL A 392 -2.11 -11.36 4.60
N PHE A 393 -2.01 -10.24 5.29
CA PHE A 393 -0.77 -9.68 5.81
C PHE A 393 -0.92 -9.34 7.28
N ASP A 394 0.18 -9.50 8.01
CA ASP A 394 0.38 -8.90 9.33
C ASP A 394 1.24 -7.64 9.15
N LEU A 395 0.76 -6.49 9.62
CA LEU A 395 1.47 -5.23 9.50
C LEU A 395 2.83 -5.24 10.20
N SER A 396 2.96 -5.93 11.34
CA SER A 396 4.24 -6.05 12.05
C SER A 396 5.29 -6.79 11.21
N ASP A 397 4.86 -7.79 10.44
CA ASP A 397 5.72 -8.50 9.51
C ASP A 397 6.10 -7.57 8.32
N LEU A 398 5.17 -6.74 7.84
CA LEU A 398 5.44 -5.76 6.78
C LEU A 398 6.45 -4.70 7.23
N PHE A 399 6.38 -4.21 8.47
CA PHE A 399 7.27 -3.16 8.99
C PHE A 399 8.68 -3.63 9.35
N THR A 400 8.96 -4.93 9.28
CA THR A 400 10.31 -5.41 9.57
C THR A 400 11.22 -5.26 8.35
N VAL A 401 12.30 -4.48 8.45
CA VAL A 401 13.36 -4.49 7.45
C VAL A 401 14.14 -5.80 7.59
N THR A 402 14.02 -6.70 6.62
CA THR A 402 14.89 -7.87 6.56
C THR A 402 16.29 -7.40 6.24
N GLY A 403 17.22 -7.59 7.19
CA GLY A 403 18.63 -7.45 6.88
C GLY A 403 18.96 -8.36 5.72
N THR A 404 19.50 -7.80 4.64
CA THR A 404 20.14 -8.58 3.59
C THR A 404 21.42 -9.15 4.20
N GLU A 405 21.31 -10.25 4.95
CA GLU A 405 22.47 -11.13 5.05
C GLU A 405 22.75 -11.60 3.63
N GLU A 406 23.64 -10.89 2.95
CA GLU A 406 24.23 -11.30 1.68
C GLU A 406 24.99 -12.60 1.95
N PHE A 407 24.27 -13.72 1.89
CA PHE A 407 24.93 -15.00 1.78
C PHE A 407 25.51 -15.06 0.37
N PRO A 408 26.82 -15.28 0.20
CA PRO A 408 27.41 -15.41 -1.12
C PRO A 408 26.69 -16.53 -1.86
N VAL A 409 25.85 -16.15 -2.83
CA VAL A 409 25.19 -17.08 -3.72
C VAL A 409 26.28 -17.57 -4.67
N ASN A 410 26.85 -18.73 -4.35
CA ASN A 410 27.72 -19.40 -5.30
C ASN A 410 26.81 -19.87 -6.45
N ASN A 411 27.06 -19.36 -7.66
CA ASN A 411 26.25 -19.58 -8.89
C ASN A 411 26.22 -21.04 -9.40
N GLN A 412 26.47 -22.05 -8.55
CA GLN A 412 26.26 -23.46 -8.89
C GLN A 412 24.76 -23.80 -8.77
N GLN A 413 23.96 -23.32 -9.72
CA GLN A 413 22.50 -23.53 -9.79
C GLN A 413 22.09 -25.01 -10.02
N ASP A 414 23.04 -25.92 -10.23
CA ASP A 414 22.75 -27.32 -10.60
C ASP A 414 22.80 -28.33 -9.44
N LEU A 415 23.16 -27.91 -8.23
CA LEU A 415 23.33 -28.85 -7.10
C LEU A 415 22.01 -29.27 -6.45
N VAL A 416 21.00 -28.40 -6.48
CA VAL A 416 19.69 -28.61 -5.84
C VAL A 416 18.61 -28.01 -6.73
N LYS A 417 17.56 -28.78 -7.03
CA LYS A 417 16.30 -28.25 -7.58
C LYS A 417 15.20 -28.40 -6.55
N ILE A 418 14.41 -27.34 -6.38
CA ILE A 418 13.30 -27.33 -5.44
C ILE A 418 12.03 -27.11 -6.22
N ASN A 419 11.11 -28.05 -6.12
CA ASN A 419 9.75 -27.90 -6.59
C ASN A 419 8.82 -27.83 -5.38
N PHE A 420 7.91 -26.87 -5.40
CA PHE A 420 6.87 -26.73 -4.39
C PHE A 420 5.53 -27.17 -4.97
N ILE A 421 4.86 -28.09 -4.29
CA ILE A 421 3.54 -28.58 -4.67
C ILE A 421 2.58 -28.24 -3.53
N CYS A 422 1.56 -27.44 -3.84
CA CYS A 422 0.41 -27.26 -2.97
C CYS A 422 -0.66 -28.29 -3.34
N ILE A 423 -1.17 -29.03 -2.35
CA ILE A 423 -2.31 -29.95 -2.52
C ILE A 423 -3.51 -29.32 -1.80
N PRO A 424 -4.37 -28.57 -2.51
CA PRO A 424 -5.39 -27.71 -1.89
C PRO A 424 -6.40 -28.48 -1.03
N GLN A 425 -6.75 -29.71 -1.43
CA GLN A 425 -7.84 -30.48 -0.81
C GLN A 425 -7.56 -30.87 0.65
N ASN A 426 -6.30 -30.94 1.07
CA ASN A 426 -5.90 -31.42 2.40
C ASN A 426 -4.98 -30.44 3.14
N HIS A 427 -4.87 -29.18 2.69
CA HIS A 427 -3.91 -28.20 3.21
C HIS A 427 -2.48 -28.78 3.37
N THR A 428 -2.11 -29.71 2.48
CA THR A 428 -0.82 -30.38 2.55
C THR A 428 0.12 -29.72 1.57
N TYR A 429 1.23 -29.23 2.08
CA TYR A 429 2.28 -28.61 1.27
C TYR A 429 3.46 -29.54 1.19
N GLN A 430 3.94 -29.78 -0.03
CA GLN A 430 4.99 -30.74 -0.30
C GLN A 430 6.15 -30.04 -0.99
N PHE A 431 7.31 -30.08 -0.35
CA PHE A 431 8.58 -29.72 -0.96
C PHE A 431 9.17 -30.96 -1.60
N ILE A 432 9.63 -30.81 -2.83
CA ILE A 432 10.41 -31.80 -3.54
C ILE A 432 11.79 -31.20 -3.75
N VAL A 433 12.79 -31.77 -3.09
CA VAL A 433 14.19 -31.37 -3.20
C VAL A 433 14.92 -32.46 -3.97
N GLU A 434 15.43 -32.12 -5.14
CA GLU A 434 16.26 -33.00 -5.97
C GLU A 434 17.72 -32.60 -5.80
N LEU A 435 18.53 -33.55 -5.32
CA LEU A 435 19.96 -33.36 -5.05
C LEU A 435 20.78 -34.08 -6.11
N THR A 436 21.74 -33.39 -6.73
CA THR A 436 22.68 -34.01 -7.69
C THR A 436 23.96 -34.52 -7.03
N GLU A 437 24.28 -34.03 -5.82
CA GLU A 437 25.37 -34.53 -4.97
C GLU A 437 24.86 -34.89 -3.56
N PRO A 438 25.49 -35.83 -2.85
CA PRO A 438 25.19 -36.06 -1.44
C PRO A 438 25.65 -34.87 -0.57
N GLY A 439 24.87 -34.55 0.46
CA GLY A 439 25.19 -33.45 1.36
C GLY A 439 24.24 -33.31 2.53
N TRP A 440 24.63 -32.45 3.47
CA TRP A 440 23.76 -31.94 4.50
C TRP A 440 22.75 -30.97 3.88
N VAL A 441 21.46 -31.17 4.13
CA VAL A 441 20.38 -30.31 3.67
C VAL A 441 19.61 -29.79 4.86
N GLU A 442 19.45 -28.47 4.92
CA GLU A 442 18.61 -27.78 5.88
C GLU A 442 17.51 -27.01 5.15
N LEU A 443 16.26 -27.38 5.38
CA LEU A 443 15.07 -26.76 4.82
C LEU A 443 14.37 -25.96 5.91
N LYS A 444 14.40 -24.63 5.80
CA LYS A 444 13.78 -23.70 6.76
C LYS A 444 12.68 -22.89 6.09
N MET A 445 11.63 -22.59 6.84
CA MET A 445 10.56 -21.70 6.41
C MET A 445 10.56 -20.43 7.28
N PHE A 446 10.38 -19.29 6.64
CA PHE A 446 10.44 -17.96 7.22
C PHE A 446 9.20 -17.16 6.85
N ARG A 447 8.81 -16.21 7.69
CA ARG A 447 7.80 -15.20 7.33
C ARG A 447 8.43 -14.11 6.46
N ILE A 448 7.62 -13.16 6.00
CA ILE A 448 8.07 -12.01 5.21
C ILE A 448 9.03 -11.07 5.97
N ASN A 449 9.02 -11.08 7.30
CA ASN A 449 10.01 -10.39 8.13
C ASN A 449 11.31 -11.17 8.36
N GLY A 450 11.47 -12.35 7.74
CA GLY A 450 12.63 -13.21 7.93
C GLY A 450 12.65 -13.99 9.25
N SER A 451 11.61 -13.90 10.08
CA SER A 451 11.49 -14.75 11.27
C SER A 451 11.32 -16.22 10.89
N LEU A 452 12.06 -17.11 11.58
CA LEU A 452 11.95 -18.56 11.35
C LEU A 452 10.60 -19.05 11.87
N VAL A 453 9.82 -19.67 10.98
CA VAL A 453 8.55 -20.34 11.29
C VAL A 453 8.80 -21.79 11.67
N GLU A 454 9.58 -22.49 10.84
CA GLU A 454 9.80 -23.93 11.02
C GLU A 454 11.13 -24.38 10.41
N ASN A 455 11.81 -25.30 11.09
CA ASN A 455 12.89 -26.09 10.52
C ASN A 455 12.31 -27.42 10.03
N ILE A 456 12.04 -27.51 8.72
CA ILE A 456 11.29 -28.61 8.09
C ILE A 456 12.15 -29.86 7.99
N CYS A 457 13.44 -29.71 7.67
CA CYS A 457 14.37 -30.82 7.54
C CYS A 457 15.78 -30.36 7.89
N CYS A 458 16.52 -31.25 8.54
CA CYS A 458 17.94 -31.08 8.81
C CYS A 458 18.58 -32.47 8.77
N ALA A 459 19.09 -32.87 7.61
CA ALA A 459 19.52 -34.26 7.38
C ALA A 459 20.67 -34.38 6.37
N ASN A 460 21.49 -35.42 6.54
CA ASN A 460 22.40 -35.89 5.48
C ASN A 460 21.61 -36.70 4.46
N LEU A 461 21.57 -36.22 3.23
CA LEU A 461 20.84 -36.83 2.13
C LEU A 461 21.82 -37.28 1.04
N ASN A 462 21.52 -38.39 0.39
CA ASN A 462 22.27 -38.87 -0.77
C ASN A 462 21.79 -38.14 -2.04
N THR A 463 22.39 -38.42 -3.19
CA THR A 463 21.82 -38.02 -4.48
C THR A 463 20.43 -38.64 -4.65
N GLY A 464 19.46 -37.85 -5.09
CA GLY A 464 18.10 -38.32 -5.32
C GLY A 464 17.03 -37.25 -5.09
N GLN A 465 15.78 -37.67 -5.18
CA GLN A 465 14.61 -36.81 -4.96
C GLN A 465 14.00 -37.10 -3.59
N TYR A 466 13.88 -36.06 -2.78
CA TYR A 466 13.35 -36.11 -1.42
C TYR A 466 12.07 -35.31 -1.33
N SER A 467 11.11 -35.85 -0.59
CA SER A 467 9.87 -35.14 -0.33
C SER A 467 9.69 -34.83 1.14
N PHE A 468 9.49 -33.55 1.44
CA PHE A 468 9.17 -33.06 2.78
C PHE A 468 7.74 -32.55 2.78
N LYS A 469 6.88 -33.14 3.60
CA LYS A 469 5.50 -32.70 3.77
C LYS A 469 5.40 -31.82 5.00
N LEU A 470 4.74 -30.68 4.85
CA LEU A 470 4.18 -29.94 5.96
C LEU A 470 2.78 -30.53 6.21
N GLN A 471 2.67 -31.39 7.22
CA GLN A 471 1.38 -31.97 7.65
C GLN A 471 1.00 -31.44 9.04
N ASP A 472 -0.31 -31.39 9.29
CA ASP A 472 -0.92 -31.22 10.62
C ASP A 472 -0.68 -29.88 11.34
N LYS A 473 -0.22 -28.84 10.64
CA LYS A 473 -0.15 -27.47 11.17
C LYS A 473 -0.96 -26.51 10.30
N LEU A 474 -1.89 -25.82 10.94
CA LEU A 474 -2.54 -24.63 10.38
C LEU A 474 -1.53 -23.48 10.44
N TYR A 475 -0.88 -23.20 9.32
CA TYR A 475 -0.16 -21.95 9.16
C TYR A 475 -1.17 -20.83 8.90
N ASN A 476 -0.93 -19.66 9.47
CA ASN A 476 -1.74 -18.49 9.15
C ASN A 476 -1.58 -18.14 7.65
N SER A 477 -2.66 -17.72 7.00
CA SER A 477 -2.60 -17.21 5.63
C SER A 477 -1.56 -16.08 5.55
N GLY A 478 -0.73 -16.10 4.50
CA GLY A 478 0.36 -15.14 4.36
C GLY A 478 1.45 -15.53 3.36
N ILE A 479 2.47 -14.67 3.26
CA ILE A 479 3.65 -14.89 2.43
C ILE A 479 4.79 -15.43 3.28
N TYR A 480 5.34 -16.55 2.83
CA TYR A 480 6.45 -17.24 3.47
C TYR A 480 7.58 -17.43 2.47
N PHE A 481 8.80 -17.54 3.00
CA PHE A 481 9.98 -17.88 2.23
C PHE A 481 10.52 -19.20 2.74
N CYS A 482 10.90 -20.09 1.84
CA CYS A 482 11.57 -21.31 2.19
C CYS A 482 13.02 -21.26 1.71
N SER A 483 13.95 -21.38 2.65
CA SER A 483 15.37 -21.51 2.34
C SER A 483 15.78 -22.97 2.42
N VAL A 484 16.44 -23.44 1.38
CA VAL A 484 17.27 -24.64 1.45
C VAL A 484 18.71 -24.22 1.54
N GLN A 485 19.41 -24.70 2.55
CA GLN A 485 20.86 -24.65 2.64
C GLN A 485 21.38 -26.06 2.40
N MET A 486 22.41 -26.19 1.56
CA MET A 486 23.09 -27.44 1.32
C MET A 486 24.58 -27.27 1.56
N GLU A 487 25.19 -28.22 2.27
CA GLU A 487 26.64 -28.38 2.36
C GLU A 487 27.01 -29.77 1.81
N THR A 488 27.64 -29.82 0.64
CA THR A 488 28.04 -31.11 0.04
C THR A 488 29.19 -31.73 0.82
N VAL A 489 29.39 -33.05 0.68
CA VAL A 489 30.53 -33.75 1.31
C VAL A 489 31.89 -33.18 0.87
N ARG A 490 31.93 -32.48 -0.27
CA ARG A 490 33.13 -31.79 -0.79
C ARG A 490 33.32 -30.38 -0.24
N GLY A 491 32.45 -29.93 0.67
CA GLY A 491 32.50 -28.60 1.29
C GLY A 491 31.87 -27.48 0.46
N HIS A 492 31.14 -27.79 -0.62
CA HIS A 492 30.41 -26.76 -1.37
C HIS A 492 29.17 -26.36 -0.59
N ARG A 493 29.00 -25.05 -0.38
CA ARG A 493 27.81 -24.49 0.26
C ARG A 493 26.92 -23.81 -0.75
N MET A 494 25.62 -24.08 -0.67
CA MET A 494 24.61 -23.44 -1.50
C MET A 494 23.41 -23.04 -0.64
N LYS A 495 22.77 -21.93 -1.00
CA LYS A 495 21.49 -21.50 -0.43
C LYS A 495 20.55 -21.12 -1.58
N GLN A 496 19.38 -21.76 -1.62
CA GLN A 496 18.28 -21.38 -2.50
C GLN A 496 17.12 -20.89 -1.64
N VAL A 497 16.46 -19.80 -2.05
CA VAL A 497 15.27 -19.27 -1.39
C VAL A 497 14.11 -19.28 -2.39
N ASN A 498 13.00 -19.91 -2.01
CA ASN A 498 11.77 -19.95 -2.80
C ASN A 498 10.64 -19.27 -2.04
N LYS A 499 9.79 -18.53 -2.74
CA LYS A 499 8.61 -17.90 -2.16
C LYS A 499 7.43 -18.88 -2.14
N ILE A 500 6.64 -18.84 -1.06
CA ILE A 500 5.44 -19.64 -0.85
C ILE A 500 4.31 -18.70 -0.40
N ILE A 501 3.10 -18.95 -0.88
CA ILE A 501 1.89 -18.25 -0.45
C ILE A 501 0.95 -19.30 0.16
N PHE A 502 0.58 -19.10 1.41
CA PHE A 502 -0.46 -19.87 2.09
C PHE A 502 -1.75 -19.06 2.04
N TYR A 503 -2.83 -19.68 1.56
CA TYR A 503 -4.18 -19.11 1.51
C TYR A 503 -5.00 -19.64 2.66
#